data_AF-A0A261EQ80-F1
#
_entry.id   AF-A0A261EQ80-F1
#
_cell.length_a   1.000
_cell.length_b   1.000
_cell.length_c   1.000
_cell.angle_alpha   90.00
_cell.angle_beta   90.00
_cell.angle_gamma   90.00
#
_symmetry.space_group_name_H-M   'P 1'
#
loop_
_entity.id
_entity.type
_entity.pdbx_description
1 polymer ?
#
loop_
_entity_poly.entity_id
_entity_poly.type
_entity_poly.pdbx_seq_one_letter_code
_entity_poly.pdbx_strand_id
1 'polypeptide(L)'
;MYCPHCGNPVASDLKFCTNCGTRMPDLSLLANAEPAPAPAPVPVPVPAPAQTPVTPSPVVTAAPATNRRGTTMRIVAAVIVVVLVLVAGTATFLGTRGMLPWQSVPVPSLDQLAGKQGATVDSLTADQVEAELRSEGFQTTRSQQYSGKNAGAFLSFSNVSEGQQLRHGDLVDIVESLGPGVPSGTVGAKAADSKQTLAGMNVPVTYRAVVTSVPGSSFGPADSSPQPGTVVATYPADGQPVTDTDKGITVAVATQSDTGIPVDYYGQDPDAVQADLESRGYTVTRKAKFSTKANVGKVVASDPALGTAAAAGTSVTLYYGVDSSSTHDVFTRIYIYLTTGGNDGPEAAQGTYCRKDGDCITLSKDCSGSYCDLYSSQTGSADVSGMTELFPCFFAQGTCMYNPDTTTSLGTDRAPHWEDSPLLFGNTGTFELTTWRQVTNGYCGTDGDWKYWKRETMSGGNSMQVCVDGQIRQDPGVDSSLDDPGYQMDDAWYVYVPVGADIKAVEDMGYFDADAMSQAASQ
;
A
#
# COMPACT_ATOMS: atom_id res chain seq x y z
N MET A 1 14.09 8.00 -3.87
CA MET A 1 14.33 6.63 -4.38
C MET A 1 13.04 6.09 -5.00
N TYR A 2 13.07 4.96 -5.70
CA TYR A 2 11.84 4.33 -6.22
C TYR A 2 11.57 3.03 -5.48
N CYS A 3 10.29 2.71 -5.22
CA CYS A 3 9.91 1.45 -4.61
C CYS A 3 10.26 0.30 -5.57
N PRO A 4 11.05 -0.69 -5.14
CA PRO A 4 11.43 -1.81 -6.02
C PRO A 4 10.25 -2.74 -6.36
N HIS A 5 9.13 -2.62 -5.64
CA HIS A 5 7.95 -3.44 -5.84
C HIS A 5 6.91 -2.76 -6.75
N CYS A 6 6.53 -1.52 -6.46
CA CYS A 6 5.50 -0.82 -7.23
C CYS A 6 6.01 0.29 -8.16
N GLY A 7 7.33 0.56 -8.18
CA GLY A 7 7.93 1.57 -9.05
C GLY A 7 7.63 3.03 -8.69
N ASN A 8 6.79 3.30 -7.68
CA ASN A 8 6.46 4.67 -7.29
C ASN A 8 7.63 5.39 -6.59
N PRO A 9 7.75 6.72 -6.74
CA PRO A 9 8.73 7.50 -6.00
C PRO A 9 8.45 7.43 -4.49
N VAL A 10 9.52 7.24 -3.70
CA VAL A 10 9.50 7.19 -2.24
C VAL A 10 10.61 8.10 -1.70
N ALA A 11 10.31 8.88 -0.68
CA ALA A 11 11.31 9.69 0.02
C ALA A 11 12.37 8.78 0.65
N SER A 12 13.63 9.20 0.60
CA SER A 12 14.79 8.35 0.97
C SER A 12 14.89 8.02 2.45
N ASP A 13 14.16 8.72 3.30
CA ASP A 13 14.10 8.54 4.75
C ASP A 13 12.95 7.63 5.21
N LEU A 14 12.11 7.15 4.29
CA LEU A 14 10.98 6.29 4.62
C LEU A 14 11.39 4.82 4.66
N LYS A 15 11.12 4.16 5.78
CA LYS A 15 11.35 2.71 5.95
C LYS A 15 10.38 1.86 5.13
N PHE A 16 9.25 2.41 4.71
CA PHE A 16 8.22 1.72 3.92
C PHE A 16 7.70 2.63 2.79
N CYS A 17 7.36 2.03 1.66
CA CYS A 17 6.70 2.72 0.56
C CYS A 17 5.31 3.17 0.99
N THR A 18 5.02 4.47 0.92
CA THR A 18 3.72 5.04 1.28
C THR A 18 2.60 4.69 0.29
N ASN A 19 2.93 4.10 -0.86
CA ASN A 19 1.93 3.69 -1.87
C ASN A 19 1.56 2.21 -1.78
N CYS A 20 2.52 1.31 -1.47
CA CYS A 20 2.26 -0.14 -1.46
C CYS A 20 2.77 -0.86 -0.20
N GLY A 21 3.25 -0.14 0.81
CA GLY A 21 3.70 -0.71 2.09
C GLY A 21 5.02 -1.51 2.03
N THR A 22 5.66 -1.65 0.86
CA THR A 22 6.92 -2.39 0.73
C THR A 22 8.03 -1.72 1.53
N ARG A 23 8.71 -2.49 2.40
CA ARG A 23 9.90 -2.03 3.13
C ARG A 23 10.97 -1.56 2.16
N MET A 24 11.49 -0.36 2.39
CA MET A 24 12.54 0.22 1.57
C MET A 24 13.90 -0.31 2.02
N PRO A 25 14.84 -0.60 1.09
CA PRO A 25 16.20 -0.97 1.45
C PRO A 25 16.84 0.12 2.32
N ASP A 26 17.44 -0.28 3.44
CA ASP A 26 18.13 0.65 4.33
C ASP A 26 19.42 1.12 3.65
N LEU A 27 19.43 2.40 3.23
CA LEU A 27 20.58 3.01 2.56
C LEU A 27 21.81 3.09 3.49
N SER A 28 21.64 2.95 4.81
CA SER A 28 22.78 2.89 5.75
C SER A 28 23.61 1.61 5.62
N LEU A 29 23.04 0.53 5.06
CA LEU A 29 23.80 -0.69 4.73
C LEU A 29 24.60 -0.57 3.42
N LEU A 30 24.24 0.37 2.55
CA LEU A 30 24.98 0.65 1.30
C LEU A 30 26.16 1.61 1.51
N ALA A 31 26.21 2.31 2.64
CA ALA A 31 27.32 3.21 3.00
C ALA A 31 28.57 2.46 3.49
N ASN A 32 28.46 1.17 3.84
CA ASN A 32 29.56 0.33 4.33
C ASN A 32 30.05 -0.70 3.29
N ALA A 33 29.58 -0.65 2.04
CA ALA A 33 30.16 -1.43 0.96
C ALA A 33 31.45 -0.73 0.49
N GLU A 34 32.60 -1.27 0.88
CA GLU A 34 33.90 -0.90 0.34
C GLU A 34 33.85 -0.94 -1.21
N PRO A 35 34.38 0.07 -1.93
CA PRO A 35 34.32 0.09 -3.38
C PRO A 35 35.01 -1.15 -3.95
N ALA A 36 34.27 -1.94 -4.72
CA ALA A 36 34.87 -3.03 -5.50
C ALA A 36 35.98 -2.45 -6.39
N PRO A 37 37.14 -3.14 -6.51
CA PRO A 37 38.26 -2.65 -7.30
C PRO A 37 37.83 -2.45 -8.75
N ALA A 38 38.13 -1.28 -9.30
CA ALA A 38 37.77 -0.89 -10.66
C ALA A 38 38.28 -1.92 -11.69
N PRO A 39 37.44 -2.33 -12.67
CA PRO A 39 37.90 -3.20 -13.74
C PRO A 39 38.94 -2.48 -14.61
N ALA A 40 39.99 -3.21 -14.97
CA ALA A 40 41.08 -2.71 -15.81
C ALA A 40 40.56 -2.19 -17.17
N PRO A 41 41.14 -1.11 -17.72
CA PRO A 41 40.68 -0.50 -18.95
C PRO A 41 40.85 -1.43 -20.15
N VAL A 42 39.77 -1.62 -20.90
CA VAL A 42 39.75 -2.33 -22.18
C VAL A 42 40.40 -1.44 -23.26
N PRO A 43 41.27 -1.97 -24.15
CA PRO A 43 41.90 -1.18 -25.21
C PRO A 43 40.87 -0.71 -26.24
N VAL A 44 40.95 0.57 -26.60
CA VAL A 44 40.13 1.22 -27.64
C VAL A 44 40.57 0.73 -29.04
N PRO A 45 39.66 0.37 -29.96
CA PRO A 45 40.01 0.04 -31.33
C PRO A 45 40.40 1.29 -32.13
N VAL A 46 41.51 1.20 -32.87
CA VAL A 46 42.01 2.22 -33.80
C VAL A 46 41.10 2.28 -35.04
N PRO A 47 40.79 3.47 -35.61
CA PRO A 47 39.94 3.60 -36.79
C PRO A 47 40.68 3.19 -38.08
N ALA A 48 40.00 2.46 -38.96
CA ALA A 48 40.50 2.12 -40.29
C ALA A 48 40.43 3.33 -41.24
N PRO A 49 41.44 3.56 -42.11
CA PRO A 49 41.43 4.66 -43.07
C PRO A 49 40.61 4.34 -44.32
N ALA A 50 39.93 5.38 -44.82
CA ALA A 50 39.15 5.38 -46.06
C ALA A 50 40.04 5.36 -47.32
N GLN A 51 39.60 4.64 -48.36
CA GLN A 51 40.00 4.90 -49.76
C GLN A 51 38.81 4.71 -50.71
N THR A 52 38.60 5.72 -51.56
CA THR A 52 37.75 5.76 -52.76
C THR A 52 38.55 5.29 -54.00
N PRO A 53 38.06 5.46 -55.24
CA PRO A 53 37.15 4.59 -55.99
C PRO A 53 37.87 3.92 -57.20
N VAL A 54 37.30 2.83 -57.77
CA VAL A 54 37.89 2.20 -58.98
C VAL A 54 36.83 1.92 -60.06
N THR A 55 37.17 2.27 -61.30
CA THR A 55 36.47 1.99 -62.57
C THR A 55 37.56 1.81 -63.64
N PRO A 56 37.29 1.24 -64.83
CA PRO A 56 36.95 -0.15 -65.17
C PRO A 56 38.08 -0.88 -65.95
N SER A 57 37.80 -2.14 -66.35
CA SER A 57 38.60 -3.16 -67.09
C SER A 57 39.59 -2.72 -68.18
N PRO A 58 40.52 -3.63 -68.56
CA PRO A 58 40.35 -4.26 -69.88
C PRO A 58 40.61 -5.79 -69.94
N VAL A 59 40.10 -6.34 -71.04
CA VAL A 59 40.14 -7.72 -71.56
C VAL A 59 41.58 -8.11 -71.99
N VAL A 60 41.86 -9.43 -72.09
CA VAL A 60 42.58 -10.14 -73.20
C VAL A 60 43.41 -11.36 -72.71
N THR A 61 42.85 -12.55 -72.99
CA THR A 61 43.42 -13.68 -73.81
C THR A 61 44.54 -14.63 -73.30
N ALA A 62 44.14 -15.93 -73.27
CA ALA A 62 44.81 -17.20 -73.66
C ALA A 62 45.95 -17.88 -72.84
N ALA A 63 45.59 -19.09 -72.33
CA ALA A 63 46.18 -20.47 -72.36
C ALA A 63 47.64 -20.75 -72.85
N PRO A 64 48.25 -21.97 -72.68
CA PRO A 64 47.76 -23.26 -72.12
C PRO A 64 48.74 -24.12 -71.22
N ALA A 65 48.22 -25.28 -70.77
CA ALA A 65 48.87 -26.58 -70.40
C ALA A 65 49.70 -26.66 -69.08
N THR A 66 49.69 -27.72 -68.26
CA THR A 66 49.69 -29.18 -68.54
C THR A 66 49.10 -30.05 -67.40
N ASN A 67 48.58 -31.21 -67.80
CA ASN A 67 48.05 -32.34 -67.01
C ASN A 67 48.93 -32.88 -65.86
N ARG A 68 48.26 -33.34 -64.78
CA ARG A 68 48.54 -34.66 -64.18
C ARG A 68 47.23 -35.41 -63.85
N ARG A 69 47.10 -36.59 -64.45
CA ARG A 69 46.02 -37.59 -64.28
C ARG A 69 46.08 -38.24 -62.89
N GLY A 70 44.91 -38.60 -62.36
CA GLY A 70 44.79 -39.54 -61.24
C GLY A 70 43.37 -39.68 -60.67
N THR A 71 42.47 -40.28 -61.45
CA THR A 71 41.27 -41.07 -61.02
C THR A 71 40.71 -40.89 -59.60
N THR A 72 39.54 -40.25 -59.48
CA THR A 72 38.37 -40.65 -58.63
C THR A 72 37.19 -39.68 -58.79
N MET A 73 36.87 -39.28 -60.03
CA MET A 73 35.80 -38.34 -60.36
C MET A 73 34.43 -39.02 -60.50
N ARG A 74 34.09 -39.90 -59.55
CA ARG A 74 32.75 -40.50 -59.42
C ARG A 74 32.19 -40.47 -57.99
N ILE A 75 33.03 -40.22 -56.99
CA ILE A 75 32.60 -40.12 -55.58
C ILE A 75 32.21 -38.68 -55.24
N VAL A 76 32.93 -37.67 -55.73
CA VAL A 76 32.60 -36.24 -55.46
C VAL A 76 31.28 -35.83 -56.10
N ALA A 77 31.00 -36.27 -57.33
CA ALA A 77 29.71 -36.00 -57.99
C ALA A 77 28.55 -36.74 -57.32
N ALA A 78 28.76 -37.98 -56.86
CA ALA A 78 27.74 -38.74 -56.14
C ALA A 78 27.46 -38.14 -54.75
N VAL A 79 28.47 -37.68 -54.02
CA VAL A 79 28.31 -37.02 -52.72
C VAL A 79 27.59 -35.68 -52.85
N ILE A 80 27.91 -34.87 -53.86
CA ILE A 80 27.19 -33.60 -54.12
C ILE A 80 25.72 -33.86 -54.46
N VAL A 81 25.44 -34.87 -55.29
CA VAL A 81 24.04 -35.24 -55.61
C VAL A 81 23.31 -35.76 -54.38
N VAL A 82 23.94 -36.59 -53.54
CA VAL A 82 23.33 -37.08 -52.29
C VAL A 82 23.09 -35.93 -51.30
N VAL A 83 24.02 -34.99 -51.16
CA VAL A 83 23.82 -33.80 -50.32
C VAL A 83 22.71 -32.90 -50.88
N LEU A 84 22.63 -32.70 -52.20
CA LEU A 84 21.55 -31.92 -52.81
C LEU A 84 20.19 -32.61 -52.68
N VAL A 85 20.12 -33.94 -52.78
CA VAL A 85 18.90 -34.72 -52.55
C VAL A 85 18.54 -34.75 -51.07
N LEU A 86 19.52 -34.79 -50.16
CA LEU A 86 19.27 -34.67 -48.72
C LEU A 86 18.80 -33.26 -48.36
N VAL A 87 19.41 -32.21 -48.90
CA VAL A 87 18.99 -30.81 -48.68
C VAL A 87 17.63 -30.54 -49.32
N ALA A 88 17.38 -31.01 -50.54
CA ALA A 88 16.08 -30.91 -51.20
C ALA A 88 15.03 -31.76 -50.50
N GLY A 89 15.40 -32.94 -50.00
CA GLY A 89 14.57 -33.85 -49.22
C GLY A 89 14.22 -33.29 -47.85
N THR A 90 15.19 -32.71 -47.14
CA THR A 90 14.93 -31.98 -45.89
C THR A 90 14.16 -30.70 -46.14
N ALA A 91 14.43 -29.96 -47.21
CA ALA A 91 13.67 -28.75 -47.53
C ALA A 91 12.23 -29.06 -47.95
N THR A 92 11.99 -30.15 -48.70
CA THR A 92 10.64 -30.61 -49.03
C THR A 92 9.93 -31.20 -47.81
N PHE A 93 10.62 -31.97 -46.96
CA PHE A 93 10.07 -32.50 -45.72
C PHE A 93 9.77 -31.43 -44.67
N LEU A 94 10.64 -30.41 -44.55
CA LEU A 94 10.41 -29.24 -43.71
C LEU A 94 9.30 -28.37 -44.32
N GLY A 95 9.26 -28.21 -45.65
CA GLY A 95 8.25 -27.41 -46.34
C GLY A 95 6.84 -28.02 -46.34
N THR A 96 6.71 -29.34 -46.35
CA THR A 96 5.41 -30.03 -46.17
C THR A 96 4.93 -30.00 -44.73
N ARG A 97 5.83 -29.76 -43.77
CA ARG A 97 5.51 -29.48 -42.36
C ARG A 97 5.44 -28.00 -42.00
N GLY A 98 5.62 -27.09 -42.98
CA GLY A 98 5.61 -25.64 -42.74
C GLY A 98 6.86 -25.08 -42.06
N MET A 99 7.87 -25.90 -41.74
CA MET A 99 9.05 -25.55 -40.93
C MET A 99 10.18 -24.85 -41.73
N LEU A 100 9.90 -24.31 -42.92
CA LEU A 100 10.88 -23.53 -43.68
C LEU A 100 10.87 -22.07 -43.18
N PRO A 101 12.04 -21.45 -42.93
CA PRO A 101 12.12 -20.10 -42.36
C PRO A 101 11.55 -18.99 -43.26
N TRP A 102 11.15 -19.30 -44.49
CA TRP A 102 10.65 -18.34 -45.49
C TRP A 102 9.16 -18.53 -45.80
N GLN A 103 8.52 -19.54 -45.19
CA GLN A 103 7.10 -19.81 -45.34
C GLN A 103 6.30 -18.88 -44.41
N SER A 104 5.22 -18.30 -44.94
CA SER A 104 4.29 -17.53 -44.13
C SER A 104 3.23 -18.46 -43.55
N VAL A 105 2.96 -18.32 -42.26
CA VAL A 105 1.98 -19.06 -41.48
C VAL A 105 0.96 -18.05 -40.95
N PRO A 106 -0.36 -18.33 -41.00
CA PRO A 106 -1.36 -17.45 -40.41
C PRO A 106 -1.23 -17.43 -38.88
N VAL A 107 -1.39 -16.26 -38.27
CA VAL A 107 -1.67 -16.16 -36.82
C VAL A 107 -2.93 -16.98 -36.51
N PRO A 108 -2.89 -17.95 -35.58
CA PRO A 108 -4.05 -18.76 -35.24
C PRO A 108 -5.26 -17.92 -34.83
N SER A 109 -6.46 -18.33 -35.23
CA SER A 109 -7.67 -17.70 -34.72
C SER A 109 -7.92 -18.09 -33.27
N LEU A 110 -8.63 -17.25 -32.52
CA LEU A 110 -8.95 -17.53 -31.12
C LEU A 110 -9.75 -18.82 -30.97
N ASP A 111 -10.64 -19.13 -31.91
CA ASP A 111 -11.38 -20.40 -31.94
C ASP A 111 -10.46 -21.63 -32.10
N GLN A 112 -9.41 -21.51 -32.93
CA GLN A 112 -8.43 -22.57 -33.12
C GLN A 112 -7.60 -22.79 -31.84
N LEU A 113 -7.19 -21.69 -31.20
CA LEU A 113 -6.46 -21.71 -29.93
C LEU A 113 -7.32 -22.35 -28.83
N ALA A 114 -8.56 -21.90 -28.68
CA ALA A 114 -9.52 -22.42 -27.72
C ALA A 114 -9.78 -23.92 -27.94
N GLY A 115 -10.02 -24.32 -29.19
CA GLY A 115 -10.24 -25.72 -29.56
C GLY A 115 -9.06 -26.64 -29.23
N LYS A 116 -7.82 -26.20 -29.49
CA LYS A 116 -6.60 -26.97 -29.14
C LYS A 116 -6.41 -27.12 -27.63
N GLN A 117 -6.86 -26.15 -26.84
CA GLN A 117 -6.73 -26.13 -25.39
C GLN A 117 -7.94 -26.72 -24.64
N GLY A 118 -9.00 -27.14 -25.36
CA GLY A 118 -10.25 -27.58 -24.76
C GLY A 118 -10.95 -26.49 -23.93
N ALA A 119 -10.72 -25.22 -24.28
CA ALA A 119 -11.20 -24.03 -23.59
C ALA A 119 -12.25 -23.30 -24.43
N THR A 120 -12.93 -22.30 -23.86
CA THR A 120 -13.66 -21.29 -24.64
C THR A 120 -12.74 -20.11 -24.95
N VAL A 121 -13.05 -19.33 -25.99
CA VAL A 121 -12.30 -18.11 -26.31
C VAL A 121 -12.23 -17.16 -25.10
N ASP A 122 -13.32 -17.06 -24.34
CA ASP A 122 -13.38 -16.19 -23.15
C ASP A 122 -12.50 -16.65 -22.00
N SER A 123 -12.23 -17.96 -21.89
CA SER A 123 -11.42 -18.56 -20.83
C SER A 123 -9.94 -18.76 -21.20
N LEU A 124 -9.52 -18.35 -22.40
CA LEU A 124 -8.11 -18.46 -22.81
C LEU A 124 -7.21 -17.63 -21.89
N THR A 125 -6.11 -18.24 -21.44
CA THR A 125 -5.05 -17.54 -20.69
C THR A 125 -3.94 -17.06 -21.61
N ALA A 126 -3.23 -16.01 -21.20
CA ALA A 126 -2.08 -15.52 -21.96
C ALA A 126 -1.00 -16.60 -22.10
N ASP A 127 -0.80 -17.44 -21.09
CA ASP A 127 0.13 -18.58 -21.13
C ASP A 127 -0.25 -19.63 -22.18
N GLN A 128 -1.54 -19.96 -22.28
CA GLN A 128 -2.04 -20.91 -23.29
C GLN A 128 -1.82 -20.39 -24.70
N VAL A 129 -2.15 -19.12 -24.94
CA VAL A 129 -1.96 -18.47 -26.24
C VAL A 129 -0.48 -18.37 -26.58
N GLU A 130 0.36 -18.03 -25.61
CA GLU A 130 1.80 -17.91 -25.81
C GLU A 130 2.47 -19.25 -26.13
N ALA A 131 2.11 -20.32 -25.40
CA ALA A 131 2.61 -21.66 -25.66
C ALA A 131 2.27 -22.13 -27.09
N GLU A 132 1.07 -21.80 -27.56
CA GLU A 132 0.61 -22.18 -28.89
C GLU A 132 1.27 -21.34 -30.00
N LEU A 133 1.42 -20.03 -29.81
CA LEU A 133 2.16 -19.20 -30.77
C LEU A 133 3.62 -19.64 -30.91
N ARG A 134 4.25 -20.04 -29.80
CA ARG A 134 5.62 -20.59 -29.83
C ARG A 134 5.69 -21.96 -30.50
N SER A 135 4.66 -22.80 -30.35
CA SER A 135 4.60 -24.11 -31.02
C SER A 135 4.47 -23.96 -32.54
N GLU A 136 3.74 -22.94 -32.98
CA GLU A 136 3.63 -22.49 -34.38
C GLU A 136 4.85 -21.64 -34.83
N GLY A 137 5.87 -21.52 -33.98
CA GLY A 137 7.17 -20.95 -34.29
C GLY A 137 7.21 -19.42 -34.42
N PHE A 138 6.31 -18.71 -33.75
CA PHE A 138 6.40 -17.25 -33.55
C PHE A 138 7.24 -16.92 -32.30
N GLN A 139 7.82 -15.71 -32.28
CA GLN A 139 8.32 -15.11 -31.05
C GLN A 139 7.18 -14.35 -30.37
N THR A 140 7.23 -14.23 -29.05
CA THR A 140 6.19 -13.55 -28.28
C THR A 140 6.78 -12.54 -27.32
N THR A 141 6.10 -11.40 -27.16
CA THR A 141 6.25 -10.56 -25.96
C THR A 141 4.92 -10.46 -25.23
N ARG A 142 4.98 -9.97 -23.99
CA ARG A 142 3.81 -9.80 -23.15
C ARG A 142 3.74 -8.38 -22.63
N SER A 143 2.55 -7.80 -22.77
CA SER A 143 2.15 -6.54 -22.14
C SER A 143 0.95 -6.79 -21.22
N GLN A 144 0.78 -5.96 -20.20
CA GLN A 144 -0.23 -6.15 -19.18
C GLN A 144 -1.14 -4.92 -19.09
N GLN A 145 -2.44 -5.16 -18.90
CA GLN A 145 -3.42 -4.09 -18.68
C GLN A 145 -4.52 -4.55 -17.72
N TYR A 146 -5.09 -3.60 -16.97
CA TYR A 146 -6.29 -3.88 -16.18
C TYR A 146 -7.49 -4.14 -17.09
N SER A 147 -8.34 -5.09 -16.72
CA SER A 147 -9.56 -5.44 -17.46
C SER A 147 -10.57 -6.14 -16.56
N GLY A 148 -11.82 -6.28 -17.01
CA GLY A 148 -12.83 -7.05 -16.28
C GLY A 148 -12.65 -8.56 -16.27
N LYS A 149 -11.60 -9.10 -16.91
CA LYS A 149 -11.24 -10.52 -16.85
C LYS A 149 -10.27 -10.79 -15.69
N ASN A 150 -10.27 -12.03 -15.19
CA ASN A 150 -9.32 -12.50 -14.18
C ASN A 150 -7.87 -12.22 -14.58
N ALA A 151 -7.01 -11.99 -13.59
CA ALA A 151 -5.57 -11.87 -13.82
C ALA A 151 -5.04 -13.12 -14.56
N GLY A 152 -4.18 -12.92 -15.55
CA GLY A 152 -3.64 -13.98 -16.41
C GLY A 152 -4.48 -14.31 -17.66
N ALA A 153 -5.69 -13.77 -17.79
CA ALA A 153 -6.52 -13.97 -18.98
C ALA A 153 -5.90 -13.30 -20.21
N PHE A 154 -6.05 -13.95 -21.38
CA PHE A 154 -5.72 -13.34 -22.67
C PHE A 154 -6.76 -12.29 -23.05
N LEU A 155 -6.30 -11.12 -23.50
CA LEU A 155 -7.16 -10.02 -23.93
C LEU A 155 -7.13 -9.82 -25.44
N SER A 156 -5.94 -9.64 -26.02
CA SER A 156 -5.80 -9.41 -27.45
C SER A 156 -4.35 -9.59 -27.91
N PHE A 157 -4.16 -9.58 -29.23
CA PHE A 157 -2.88 -9.26 -29.85
C PHE A 157 -2.80 -7.74 -30.06
N SER A 158 -1.68 -7.11 -29.70
CA SER A 158 -1.55 -5.64 -29.83
C SER A 158 -0.97 -5.19 -31.17
N ASN A 159 -0.16 -6.04 -31.81
CA ASN A 159 0.60 -5.68 -33.01
C ASN A 159 0.19 -6.46 -34.28
N VAL A 160 -0.71 -7.44 -34.14
CA VAL A 160 -1.16 -8.31 -35.24
C VAL A 160 -2.66 -8.63 -35.14
N SER A 161 -3.24 -9.15 -36.20
CA SER A 161 -4.64 -9.64 -36.24
C SER A 161 -4.71 -11.14 -36.50
N GLU A 162 -5.80 -11.79 -36.10
CA GLU A 162 -6.07 -13.20 -36.41
C GLU A 162 -6.02 -13.46 -37.91
N GLY A 163 -5.39 -14.56 -38.31
CA GLY A 163 -5.22 -14.95 -39.72
C GLY A 163 -4.20 -14.13 -40.50
N GLN A 164 -3.58 -13.10 -39.90
CA GLN A 164 -2.50 -12.34 -40.53
C GLN A 164 -1.33 -13.28 -40.86
N GLN A 165 -0.82 -13.19 -42.09
CA GLN A 165 0.30 -14.01 -42.55
C GLN A 165 1.61 -13.45 -42.02
N LEU A 166 2.30 -14.21 -41.18
CA LEU A 166 3.58 -13.86 -40.58
C LEU A 166 4.63 -14.94 -40.91
N ARG A 167 5.90 -14.59 -40.83
CA ARG A 167 7.00 -15.56 -40.98
C ARG A 167 7.30 -16.20 -39.63
N HIS A 168 7.90 -17.39 -39.67
CA HIS A 168 8.51 -17.97 -38.49
C HIS A 168 9.53 -17.02 -37.87
N GLY A 169 9.47 -16.88 -36.54
CA GLY A 169 10.30 -15.97 -35.77
C GLY A 169 9.79 -14.52 -35.72
N ASP A 170 8.73 -14.15 -36.46
CA ASP A 170 8.08 -12.86 -36.30
C ASP A 170 7.48 -12.73 -34.89
N LEU A 171 7.41 -11.49 -34.41
CA LEU A 171 6.99 -11.16 -33.04
C LEU A 171 5.49 -10.95 -32.95
N VAL A 172 4.83 -11.64 -32.02
CA VAL A 172 3.42 -11.45 -31.67
C VAL A 172 3.34 -10.96 -30.22
N ASP A 173 2.78 -9.77 -30.04
CA ASP A 173 2.65 -9.14 -28.73
C ASP A 173 1.30 -9.49 -28.11
N ILE A 174 1.36 -10.19 -26.98
CA ILE A 174 0.20 -10.66 -26.23
C ILE A 174 -0.16 -9.62 -25.17
N VAL A 175 -1.44 -9.29 -25.08
CA VAL A 175 -1.98 -8.44 -24.01
C VAL A 175 -2.65 -9.33 -22.97
N GLU A 176 -2.13 -9.31 -21.75
CA GLU A 176 -2.60 -10.07 -20.60
C GLU A 176 -3.39 -9.18 -19.63
N SER A 177 -4.42 -9.75 -19.01
CA SER A 177 -5.18 -9.10 -17.94
C SER A 177 -4.43 -9.10 -16.60
N LEU A 178 -4.45 -7.96 -15.92
CA LEU A 178 -4.06 -7.82 -14.51
C LEU A 178 -5.22 -8.02 -13.53
N GLY A 179 -6.42 -8.35 -14.02
CA GLY A 179 -7.65 -8.27 -13.22
C GLY A 179 -8.30 -6.88 -13.31
N PRO A 180 -9.45 -6.69 -12.64
CA PRO A 180 -10.07 -5.38 -12.52
C PRO A 180 -9.14 -4.39 -11.80
N GLY A 181 -9.09 -3.15 -12.29
CA GLY A 181 -8.21 -2.12 -11.75
C GLY A 181 -8.52 -0.75 -12.33
N VAL A 182 -7.86 0.27 -11.80
CA VAL A 182 -7.92 1.62 -12.37
C VAL A 182 -6.74 1.79 -13.33
N PRO A 183 -6.96 1.92 -14.65
CA PRO A 183 -5.87 2.16 -15.60
C PRO A 183 -5.13 3.46 -15.29
N SER A 184 -3.82 3.48 -15.51
CA SER A 184 -3.02 4.70 -15.34
C SER A 184 -3.49 5.82 -16.28
N GLY A 185 -3.53 7.05 -15.79
CA GLY A 185 -4.04 8.22 -16.50
C GLY A 185 -5.56 8.38 -16.43
N THR A 186 -6.25 7.59 -15.60
CA THR A 186 -7.65 7.84 -15.26
C THR A 186 -7.77 9.16 -14.49
N VAL A 187 -6.87 9.41 -13.53
CA VAL A 187 -6.77 10.73 -12.88
C VAL A 187 -6.22 11.76 -13.87
N GLY A 188 -6.90 12.90 -13.96
CA GLY A 188 -6.64 13.96 -14.94
C GLY A 188 -7.42 13.82 -16.25
N ALA A 189 -8.03 12.65 -16.54
CA ALA A 189 -8.91 12.47 -17.68
C ALA A 189 -10.30 13.10 -17.45
N LYS A 190 -11.06 13.28 -18.53
CA LYS A 190 -12.48 13.64 -18.41
C LYS A 190 -13.26 12.46 -17.84
N ALA A 191 -14.16 12.74 -16.91
CA ALA A 191 -15.03 11.71 -16.32
C ALA A 191 -15.92 11.03 -17.36
N ALA A 192 -16.30 11.73 -18.44
CA ALA A 192 -17.05 11.13 -19.54
C ALA A 192 -16.25 10.02 -20.25
N ASP A 193 -14.96 10.26 -20.50
CA ASP A 193 -14.06 9.31 -21.18
C ASP A 193 -13.76 8.12 -20.25
N SER A 194 -13.55 8.40 -18.96
CA SER A 194 -13.28 7.38 -17.93
C SER A 194 -14.44 6.40 -17.74
N LYS A 195 -15.70 6.84 -17.94
CA LYS A 195 -16.88 5.96 -17.81
C LYS A 195 -16.83 4.76 -18.72
N GLN A 196 -16.42 4.95 -19.97
CA GLN A 196 -16.36 3.86 -20.93
C GLN A 196 -15.25 2.88 -20.55
N THR A 197 -14.06 3.40 -20.22
CA THR A 197 -12.91 2.58 -19.83
C THR A 197 -13.20 1.77 -18.57
N LEU A 198 -13.75 2.40 -17.52
CA LEU A 198 -13.99 1.75 -16.23
C LEU A 198 -15.19 0.79 -16.26
N ALA A 199 -16.17 1.00 -17.13
CA ALA A 199 -17.25 0.04 -17.33
C ALA A 199 -16.73 -1.33 -17.80
N GLY A 200 -15.62 -1.35 -18.55
CA GLY A 200 -14.94 -2.57 -18.99
C GLY A 200 -14.26 -3.38 -17.87
N MET A 201 -14.20 -2.86 -16.64
CA MET A 201 -13.59 -3.52 -15.48
C MET A 201 -14.52 -4.53 -14.81
N ASN A 202 -15.80 -4.60 -15.20
CA ASN A 202 -16.78 -5.55 -14.68
C ASN A 202 -16.88 -5.58 -13.14
N VAL A 203 -16.68 -4.42 -12.51
CA VAL A 203 -16.88 -4.17 -11.08
C VAL A 203 -17.74 -2.92 -10.92
N PRO A 204 -18.41 -2.72 -9.76
CA PRO A 204 -19.18 -1.51 -9.52
C PRO A 204 -18.32 -0.25 -9.70
N VAL A 205 -18.85 0.78 -10.37
CA VAL A 205 -18.16 2.07 -10.52
C VAL A 205 -19.04 3.19 -9.99
N THR A 206 -18.59 3.87 -8.94
CA THR A 206 -19.32 4.96 -8.26
C THR A 206 -18.65 6.30 -8.52
N TYR A 207 -19.37 7.23 -9.15
CA TYR A 207 -18.90 8.60 -9.37
C TYR A 207 -19.38 9.54 -8.26
N ARG A 208 -18.48 10.32 -7.66
CA ARG A 208 -18.78 11.32 -6.63
C ARG A 208 -18.26 12.68 -7.06
N ALA A 209 -19.10 13.71 -6.93
CA ALA A 209 -18.68 15.09 -7.15
C ALA A 209 -17.84 15.56 -5.96
N VAL A 210 -16.73 16.25 -6.25
CA VAL A 210 -15.80 16.80 -5.25
C VAL A 210 -15.56 18.27 -5.58
N VAL A 211 -15.87 19.14 -4.62
CA VAL A 211 -15.62 20.58 -4.73
C VAL A 211 -14.11 20.79 -4.74
N THR A 212 -13.57 21.26 -5.86
CA THR A 212 -12.13 21.49 -6.05
C THR A 212 -11.77 22.96 -5.98
N SER A 213 -12.71 23.83 -6.34
CA SER A 213 -12.56 25.27 -6.22
C SER A 213 -13.88 25.90 -5.80
N VAL A 214 -13.79 27.02 -5.07
CA VAL A 214 -14.92 27.86 -4.70
C VAL A 214 -14.55 29.30 -5.05
N PRO A 215 -15.41 30.05 -5.77
CA PRO A 215 -15.17 31.45 -6.07
C PRO A 215 -14.88 32.27 -4.80
N GLY A 216 -13.86 33.13 -4.84
CA GLY A 216 -13.48 33.97 -3.70
C GLY A 216 -12.57 33.30 -2.67
N SER A 217 -12.24 32.01 -2.84
CA SER A 217 -11.16 31.35 -2.08
C SER A 217 -9.81 32.00 -2.37
N SER A 218 -9.04 32.26 -1.32
CA SER A 218 -7.62 32.64 -1.36
C SER A 218 -6.71 31.48 -1.76
N PHE A 219 -7.23 30.25 -1.73
CA PHE A 219 -6.58 29.03 -2.20
C PHE A 219 -7.05 28.67 -3.61
N GLY A 220 -6.08 28.62 -4.53
CA GLY A 220 -6.23 28.21 -5.93
C GLY A 220 -6.74 29.32 -6.85
N PRO A 221 -5.96 29.80 -7.85
CA PRO A 221 -6.55 30.42 -9.02
C PRO A 221 -7.25 29.35 -9.87
N ALA A 222 -8.32 29.74 -10.57
CA ALA A 222 -9.11 28.90 -11.48
C ALA A 222 -8.31 28.19 -12.61
N ASP A 223 -7.02 28.49 -12.75
CA ASP A 223 -6.15 28.03 -13.82
C ASP A 223 -5.35 26.74 -13.48
N SER A 224 -5.17 26.40 -12.19
CA SER A 224 -4.49 25.16 -11.76
C SER A 224 -5.42 24.14 -11.12
N SER A 225 -6.61 24.55 -10.67
CA SER A 225 -7.61 23.59 -10.18
C SER A 225 -8.14 22.75 -11.35
N PRO A 226 -8.37 21.44 -11.15
CA PRO A 226 -8.94 20.60 -12.18
C PRO A 226 -10.25 21.17 -12.70
N GLN A 227 -10.39 21.25 -14.03
CA GLN A 227 -11.60 21.77 -14.65
C GLN A 227 -12.81 20.91 -14.27
N PRO A 228 -14.01 21.49 -14.04
CA PRO A 228 -15.20 20.72 -13.73
C PRO A 228 -15.43 19.58 -14.75
N GLY A 229 -15.73 18.39 -14.24
CA GLY A 229 -15.84 17.17 -15.04
C GLY A 229 -14.53 16.39 -15.24
N THR A 230 -13.41 16.85 -14.69
CA THR A 230 -12.14 16.12 -14.66
C THR A 230 -12.11 15.15 -13.48
N VAL A 231 -11.55 13.96 -13.66
CA VAL A 231 -11.30 13.01 -12.57
C VAL A 231 -10.11 13.50 -11.74
N VAL A 232 -10.31 13.69 -10.43
CA VAL A 232 -9.27 14.23 -9.52
C VAL A 232 -8.68 13.20 -8.58
N ALA A 233 -9.41 12.12 -8.33
CA ALA A 233 -8.92 10.96 -7.59
C ALA A 233 -9.75 9.73 -7.93
N THR A 234 -9.18 8.57 -7.68
CA THR A 234 -9.88 7.28 -7.72
C THR A 234 -9.54 6.48 -6.48
N TYR A 235 -10.44 5.59 -6.09
CA TYR A 235 -10.16 4.50 -5.17
C TYR A 235 -10.60 3.17 -5.78
N PRO A 236 -9.72 2.17 -5.96
CA PRO A 236 -8.26 2.21 -5.77
C PRO A 236 -7.58 3.37 -6.54
N ALA A 237 -6.36 3.73 -6.14
CA ALA A 237 -5.64 4.83 -6.78
C ALA A 237 -5.35 4.56 -8.27
N ASP A 238 -5.05 5.60 -9.04
CA ASP A 238 -4.67 5.49 -10.44
C ASP A 238 -3.54 4.47 -10.64
N GLY A 239 -3.72 3.52 -11.56
CA GLY A 239 -2.78 2.43 -11.76
C GLY A 239 -2.79 1.33 -10.69
N GLN A 240 -3.82 1.24 -9.83
CA GLN A 240 -3.93 0.20 -8.79
C GLN A 240 -5.01 -0.85 -9.11
N PRO A 241 -4.83 -2.10 -8.63
CA PRO A 241 -5.82 -3.15 -8.79
C PRO A 241 -7.02 -2.93 -7.86
N VAL A 242 -8.18 -3.46 -8.27
CA VAL A 242 -9.34 -3.60 -7.39
C VAL A 242 -9.17 -4.87 -6.56
N THR A 243 -8.99 -4.69 -5.26
CA THR A 243 -8.86 -5.79 -4.30
C THR A 243 -10.20 -6.22 -3.69
N ASP A 244 -11.16 -5.30 -3.60
CA ASP A 244 -12.52 -5.53 -3.14
C ASP A 244 -13.49 -5.33 -4.32
N THR A 245 -13.82 -6.43 -5.01
CA THR A 245 -14.64 -6.40 -6.22
C THR A 245 -16.10 -6.03 -5.96
N ASP A 246 -16.57 -6.18 -4.71
CA ASP A 246 -17.93 -5.82 -4.31
C ASP A 246 -18.07 -4.30 -4.12
N LYS A 247 -17.03 -3.65 -3.58
CA LYS A 247 -16.97 -2.17 -3.53
C LYS A 247 -16.58 -1.54 -4.87
N GLY A 248 -15.75 -2.23 -5.65
CA GLY A 248 -15.33 -1.80 -6.97
C GLY A 248 -14.51 -0.49 -6.96
N ILE A 249 -14.79 0.38 -7.92
CA ILE A 249 -14.04 1.62 -8.18
C ILE A 249 -14.88 2.83 -7.79
N THR A 250 -14.34 3.72 -6.96
CA THR A 250 -14.89 5.05 -6.70
C THR A 250 -14.09 6.09 -7.47
N VAL A 251 -14.78 6.99 -8.17
CA VAL A 251 -14.18 8.07 -8.98
C VAL A 251 -14.62 9.41 -8.43
N ALA A 252 -13.67 10.23 -8.00
CA ALA A 252 -13.90 11.61 -7.61
C ALA A 252 -13.81 12.52 -8.84
N VAL A 253 -14.86 13.27 -9.11
CA VAL A 253 -14.97 14.19 -10.26
C VAL A 253 -15.00 15.62 -9.74
N ALA A 254 -14.11 16.45 -10.26
CA ALA A 254 -14.10 17.89 -9.99
C ALA A 254 -15.46 18.50 -10.30
N THR A 255 -16.00 19.22 -9.33
CA THR A 255 -17.12 20.15 -9.53
C THR A 255 -16.73 21.51 -9.01
N GLN A 256 -17.37 22.54 -9.58
CA GLN A 256 -17.39 23.88 -9.02
C GLN A 256 -18.65 24.04 -8.18
N SER A 257 -18.56 24.78 -7.09
CA SER A 257 -19.71 25.20 -6.29
C SER A 257 -19.50 26.63 -5.79
N ASP A 258 -20.59 27.37 -5.60
CA ASP A 258 -20.55 28.72 -5.03
C ASP A 258 -20.18 28.70 -3.54
N THR A 259 -20.41 27.58 -2.86
CA THR A 259 -20.09 27.36 -1.45
C THR A 259 -19.55 25.95 -1.23
N GLY A 260 -18.74 25.75 -0.20
CA GLY A 260 -18.20 24.44 0.15
C GLY A 260 -16.83 24.49 0.77
N ILE A 261 -16.29 23.29 0.98
CA ILE A 261 -14.97 23.05 1.55
C ILE A 261 -14.12 22.41 0.44
N PRO A 262 -13.28 23.18 -0.28
CA PRO A 262 -12.40 22.65 -1.31
C PRO A 262 -11.51 21.49 -0.85
N VAL A 263 -11.30 20.51 -1.73
CA VAL A 263 -10.29 19.45 -1.49
C VAL A 263 -8.86 19.99 -1.48
N ASP A 264 -8.62 21.12 -2.18
CA ASP A 264 -7.33 21.77 -2.31
C ASP A 264 -6.77 22.33 -0.98
N TYR A 265 -7.59 22.36 0.08
CA TYR A 265 -7.10 22.64 1.44
C TYR A 265 -6.21 21.55 2.01
N TYR A 266 -6.26 20.32 1.49
CA TYR A 266 -5.37 19.26 1.95
C TYR A 266 -3.90 19.66 1.74
N GLY A 267 -3.09 19.50 2.79
CA GLY A 267 -1.67 19.83 2.76
C GLY A 267 -1.35 21.32 2.88
N GLN A 268 -2.36 22.19 3.01
CA GLN A 268 -2.18 23.63 3.18
C GLN A 268 -1.93 24.00 4.64
N ASP A 269 -1.49 25.25 4.85
CA ASP A 269 -1.35 25.85 6.17
C ASP A 269 -2.73 25.99 6.86
N PRO A 270 -2.89 25.47 8.09
CA PRO A 270 -4.19 25.44 8.76
C PRO A 270 -4.70 26.81 9.20
N ASP A 271 -3.82 27.77 9.50
CA ASP A 271 -4.24 29.13 9.89
C ASP A 271 -4.79 29.88 8.68
N ALA A 272 -4.10 29.76 7.55
CA ALA A 272 -4.56 30.33 6.29
C ALA A 272 -5.88 29.70 5.82
N VAL A 273 -6.04 28.37 5.92
CA VAL A 273 -7.31 27.69 5.58
C VAL A 273 -8.45 28.11 6.51
N GLN A 274 -8.18 28.23 7.81
CA GLN A 274 -9.17 28.74 8.76
C GLN A 274 -9.60 30.15 8.39
N ALA A 275 -8.67 31.06 8.13
CA ALA A 275 -8.97 32.44 7.77
C ALA A 275 -9.81 32.52 6.47
N ASP A 276 -9.52 31.67 5.48
CA ASP A 276 -10.31 31.60 4.25
C ASP A 276 -11.75 31.14 4.51
N LEU A 277 -11.93 30.05 5.26
CA LEU A 277 -13.24 29.54 5.65
C LEU A 277 -14.03 30.59 6.45
N GLU A 278 -13.43 31.23 7.45
CA GLU A 278 -14.10 32.27 8.24
C GLU A 278 -14.50 33.48 7.38
N SER A 279 -13.64 33.88 6.42
CA SER A 279 -13.97 34.97 5.49
C SER A 279 -15.17 34.67 4.59
N ARG A 280 -15.45 33.39 4.36
CA ARG A 280 -16.60 32.89 3.58
C ARG A 280 -17.81 32.54 4.47
N GLY A 281 -17.75 32.87 5.76
CA GLY A 281 -18.87 32.77 6.70
C GLY A 281 -19.02 31.41 7.38
N TYR A 282 -17.99 30.57 7.40
CA TYR A 282 -17.98 29.33 8.19
C TYR A 282 -17.53 29.58 9.62
N THR A 283 -18.01 28.76 10.57
CA THR A 283 -17.45 28.71 11.92
C THR A 283 -16.42 27.59 11.98
N VAL A 284 -15.17 27.87 12.33
CA VAL A 284 -14.09 26.87 12.28
C VAL A 284 -13.64 26.46 13.69
N THR A 285 -13.59 25.15 13.93
CA THR A 285 -12.94 24.54 15.09
C THR A 285 -11.72 23.77 14.61
N ARG A 286 -10.56 23.92 15.25
CA ARG A 286 -9.38 23.11 14.91
C ARG A 286 -9.24 21.91 15.85
N LYS A 287 -8.92 20.74 15.28
CA LYS A 287 -8.56 19.53 16.03
C LYS A 287 -7.25 18.95 15.52
N ALA A 288 -6.42 18.47 16.43
CA ALA A 288 -5.19 17.76 16.06
C ALA A 288 -5.51 16.36 15.52
N LYS A 289 -4.66 15.86 14.63
CA LYS A 289 -4.71 14.48 14.13
C LYS A 289 -3.30 13.97 13.91
N PHE A 290 -2.93 12.86 14.56
CA PHE A 290 -1.61 12.26 14.33
C PHE A 290 -1.46 11.88 12.86
N SER A 291 -0.34 12.28 12.26
CA SER A 291 -0.19 12.29 10.81
C SER A 291 1.21 11.87 10.37
N THR A 292 1.34 11.60 9.07
CA THR A 292 2.64 11.31 8.46
C THR A 292 3.56 12.53 8.54
N LYS A 293 4.87 12.30 8.47
CA LYS A 293 5.91 13.35 8.51
C LYS A 293 5.67 14.47 7.48
N ALA A 294 5.15 14.13 6.30
CA ALA A 294 4.87 15.10 5.24
C ALA A 294 3.70 16.06 5.55
N ASN A 295 2.86 15.69 6.52
CA ASN A 295 1.60 16.33 6.85
C ASN A 295 1.58 16.99 8.24
N VAL A 296 2.66 16.88 9.01
CA VAL A 296 2.80 17.62 10.28
C VAL A 296 2.69 19.12 10.00
N GLY A 297 1.86 19.81 10.78
CA GLY A 297 1.59 21.24 10.65
C GLY A 297 0.65 21.63 9.50
N LYS A 298 0.09 20.67 8.76
CA LYS A 298 -0.77 20.91 7.59
C LYS A 298 -2.20 20.43 7.81
N VAL A 299 -3.15 20.96 7.06
CA VAL A 299 -4.51 20.42 7.01
C VAL A 299 -4.50 19.00 6.43
N VAL A 300 -5.15 18.07 7.11
CA VAL A 300 -5.21 16.66 6.72
C VAL A 300 -6.63 16.13 6.52
N ALA A 301 -7.63 16.79 7.11
CA ALA A 301 -9.04 16.46 6.93
C ALA A 301 -9.93 17.62 7.41
N SER A 302 -11.23 17.50 7.16
CA SER A 302 -12.25 18.34 7.79
C SER A 302 -13.53 17.53 8.05
N ASP A 303 -14.43 18.10 8.85
CA ASP A 303 -15.81 17.64 9.03
C ASP A 303 -16.76 18.85 8.96
N PRO A 304 -17.64 18.99 7.94
CA PRO A 304 -17.83 18.11 6.79
C PRO A 304 -16.55 17.86 5.99
N ALA A 305 -16.47 16.71 5.31
CA ALA A 305 -15.25 16.28 4.61
C ALA A 305 -14.78 17.26 3.54
N LEU A 306 -13.47 17.37 3.36
CA LEU A 306 -12.85 18.11 2.25
C LEU A 306 -13.46 17.64 0.92
N GLY A 307 -13.75 18.57 0.03
CA GLY A 307 -14.46 18.33 -1.22
C GLY A 307 -15.99 18.35 -1.11
N THR A 308 -16.56 18.59 0.07
CA THR A 308 -18.02 18.61 0.28
C THR A 308 -18.61 19.99 0.00
N ALA A 309 -19.75 20.01 -0.69
CA ALA A 309 -20.57 21.22 -0.79
C ALA A 309 -21.22 21.50 0.58
N ALA A 310 -21.06 22.72 1.09
CA ALA A 310 -21.51 23.12 2.42
C ALA A 310 -21.96 24.57 2.40
N ALA A 311 -23.14 24.85 2.93
CA ALA A 311 -23.68 26.21 2.98
C ALA A 311 -22.86 27.10 3.92
N ALA A 312 -22.85 28.42 3.66
CA ALA A 312 -22.33 29.40 4.61
C ALA A 312 -23.04 29.31 5.98
N GLY A 313 -22.33 29.60 7.06
CA GLY A 313 -22.80 29.41 8.44
C GLY A 313 -22.63 27.99 8.98
N THR A 314 -22.18 27.03 8.16
CA THR A 314 -21.86 25.66 8.61
C THR A 314 -20.66 25.68 9.56
N SER A 315 -20.74 24.92 10.65
CA SER A 315 -19.58 24.65 11.50
C SER A 315 -18.67 23.61 10.84
N VAL A 316 -17.39 23.92 10.74
CA VAL A 316 -16.36 23.06 10.16
C VAL A 316 -15.34 22.71 11.22
N THR A 317 -15.12 21.43 11.48
CA THR A 317 -13.95 20.97 12.22
C THR A 317 -12.81 20.75 11.25
N LEU A 318 -11.74 21.55 11.34
CA LEU A 318 -10.53 21.45 10.54
C LEU A 318 -9.49 20.61 11.28
N TYR A 319 -9.07 19.49 10.70
CA TYR A 319 -8.04 18.63 11.28
C TYR A 319 -6.68 18.98 10.72
N TYR A 320 -5.70 19.19 11.60
CA TYR A 320 -4.31 19.45 11.23
C TYR A 320 -3.38 18.36 11.76
N GLY A 321 -2.36 18.05 10.98
CA GLY A 321 -1.40 17.00 11.29
C GLY A 321 -0.49 17.36 12.44
N VAL A 322 -0.33 16.43 13.38
CA VAL A 322 0.62 16.53 14.49
C VAL A 322 1.51 15.28 14.58
N ASP A 323 2.61 15.41 15.32
CA ASP A 323 3.57 14.35 15.58
C ASP A 323 3.67 14.05 17.09
N SER A 324 4.64 13.23 17.48
CA SER A 324 4.84 12.81 18.87
C SER A 324 5.07 13.97 19.85
N SER A 325 5.54 15.13 19.38
CA SER A 325 5.79 16.29 20.24
C SER A 325 4.50 16.89 20.80
N SER A 326 3.37 16.67 20.11
CA SER A 326 2.06 17.16 20.51
C SER A 326 1.25 16.14 21.31
N THR A 327 1.80 14.96 21.62
CA THR A 327 1.03 13.87 22.27
C THR A 327 0.35 14.36 23.56
N HIS A 328 1.07 15.00 24.47
CA HIS A 328 0.49 15.55 25.71
C HIS A 328 -0.58 16.62 25.45
N ASP A 329 -0.37 17.47 24.46
CA ASP A 329 -1.30 18.55 24.08
C ASP A 329 -2.56 18.03 23.37
N VAL A 330 -2.52 16.82 22.80
CA VAL A 330 -3.70 16.15 22.26
C VAL A 330 -4.59 15.63 23.39
N PHE A 331 -3.99 15.13 24.47
CA PHE A 331 -4.67 14.44 25.56
C PHE A 331 -4.96 15.34 26.77
N THR A 332 -5.56 16.52 26.55
CA THR A 332 -5.71 17.55 27.61
C THR A 332 -6.78 17.27 28.66
N ARG A 333 -7.73 16.34 28.42
CA ARG A 333 -8.93 16.14 29.27
C ARG A 333 -9.19 14.71 29.71
N ILE A 334 -8.18 13.84 29.73
CA ILE A 334 -8.32 12.48 30.27
C ILE A 334 -8.86 12.49 31.72
N TYR A 335 -8.52 13.53 32.49
CA TYR A 335 -8.98 13.76 33.87
C TYR A 335 -10.51 13.79 34.05
N ILE A 336 -11.26 14.19 33.03
CA ILE A 336 -12.69 14.49 33.14
C ILE A 336 -13.55 13.21 33.05
N TYR A 337 -12.99 12.09 32.59
CA TYR A 337 -13.72 10.82 32.42
C TYR A 337 -14.20 10.21 33.74
N LEU A 338 -13.39 10.21 34.80
CA LEU A 338 -13.79 9.60 36.09
C LEU A 338 -14.87 10.40 36.84
N THR A 339 -15.18 11.64 36.40
CA THR A 339 -16.21 12.49 37.00
C THR A 339 -17.39 12.78 36.07
N THR A 340 -17.20 12.75 34.74
CA THR A 340 -18.25 13.08 33.75
C THR A 340 -18.26 12.21 32.48
N GLY A 341 -17.42 11.16 32.39
CA GLY A 341 -17.49 10.11 31.37
C GLY A 341 -17.02 10.48 29.95
N GLY A 342 -16.03 11.38 29.80
CA GLY A 342 -15.54 11.85 28.49
C GLY A 342 -14.03 11.80 28.27
N ASN A 343 -13.60 11.22 27.15
CA ASN A 343 -12.21 11.26 26.68
C ASN A 343 -12.12 12.27 25.52
N ASP A 344 -11.15 13.18 25.58
CA ASP A 344 -10.79 14.07 24.46
C ASP A 344 -9.33 13.76 24.10
N GLY A 345 -9.05 13.53 22.82
CA GLY A 345 -7.71 13.19 22.33
C GLY A 345 -7.62 11.85 21.60
N PRO A 346 -8.21 10.72 22.07
CA PRO A 346 -8.06 9.43 21.38
C PRO A 346 -8.52 9.48 19.92
N GLU A 347 -9.53 10.27 19.58
CA GLU A 347 -10.02 10.41 18.22
C GLU A 347 -8.98 11.00 17.25
N ALA A 348 -7.91 11.62 17.75
CA ALA A 348 -6.77 12.06 16.94
C ALA A 348 -6.02 10.88 16.29
N ALA A 349 -6.19 9.66 16.81
CA ALA A 349 -5.66 8.42 16.25
C ALA A 349 -6.63 7.73 15.26
N GLN A 350 -7.78 8.33 14.93
CA GLN A 350 -8.71 7.73 13.96
C GLN A 350 -8.03 7.47 12.60
N GLY A 351 -8.34 6.33 11.99
CA GLY A 351 -7.79 5.96 10.68
C GLY A 351 -7.86 4.48 10.39
N THR A 352 -7.47 4.11 9.17
CA THR A 352 -7.30 2.72 8.76
C THR A 352 -5.81 2.38 8.76
N TYR A 353 -5.46 1.30 9.43
CA TYR A 353 -4.09 0.84 9.63
C TYR A 353 -3.95 -0.56 9.03
N CYS A 354 -3.09 -0.70 8.03
CA CYS A 354 -2.94 -1.95 7.30
C CYS A 354 -1.56 -2.56 7.52
N ARG A 355 -1.54 -3.88 7.71
CA ARG A 355 -0.33 -4.71 7.63
C ARG A 355 0.06 -4.88 6.16
N LYS A 356 1.31 -5.33 5.94
CA LYS A 356 1.87 -5.52 4.59
C LYS A 356 1.14 -6.59 3.78
N ASP A 357 0.57 -7.59 4.45
CA ASP A 357 -0.23 -8.66 3.85
C ASP A 357 -1.64 -8.20 3.43
N GLY A 358 -2.02 -6.95 3.75
CA GLY A 358 -3.29 -6.36 3.34
C GLY A 358 -4.36 -6.41 4.43
N ASP A 359 -4.08 -7.05 5.57
CA ASP A 359 -5.01 -7.06 6.71
C ASP A 359 -5.05 -5.67 7.35
N CYS A 360 -6.24 -5.07 7.41
CA CYS A 360 -6.43 -3.72 7.94
C CYS A 360 -7.35 -3.72 9.16
N ILE A 361 -7.03 -2.86 10.12
CA ILE A 361 -7.93 -2.43 11.19
C ILE A 361 -8.40 -1.01 10.92
N THR A 362 -9.58 -0.65 11.41
CA THR A 362 -10.06 0.73 11.38
C THR A 362 -10.36 1.21 12.78
N LEU A 363 -9.77 2.33 13.16
CA LEU A 363 -10.10 3.07 14.36
C LEU A 363 -11.09 4.18 13.98
N SER A 364 -12.36 4.00 14.35
CA SER A 364 -13.46 4.91 14.02
C SER A 364 -13.85 5.74 15.25
N LYS A 365 -14.19 7.01 15.03
CA LYS A 365 -14.73 7.87 16.09
C LYS A 365 -16.26 7.92 16.08
N ASP A 366 -16.87 8.00 17.25
CA ASP A 366 -18.26 8.44 17.44
C ASP A 366 -18.23 9.73 18.29
N CYS A 367 -18.80 10.80 17.76
CA CYS A 367 -18.90 12.09 18.45
C CYS A 367 -20.36 12.50 18.70
N SER A 368 -21.28 11.52 18.76
CA SER A 368 -22.69 11.77 19.03
C SER A 368 -22.97 12.16 20.49
N GLY A 369 -22.06 11.80 21.40
CA GLY A 369 -22.10 12.20 22.81
C GLY A 369 -21.49 13.58 23.08
N SER A 370 -21.30 13.88 24.37
CA SER A 370 -20.60 15.10 24.81
C SER A 370 -19.10 15.10 24.47
N TYR A 371 -18.57 13.94 24.10
CA TYR A 371 -17.17 13.67 23.79
C TYR A 371 -17.07 12.75 22.57
N CYS A 372 -15.87 12.64 22.01
CA CYS A 372 -15.61 11.74 20.89
C CYS A 372 -14.97 10.46 21.41
N ASP A 373 -15.66 9.34 21.28
CA ASP A 373 -15.14 8.02 21.61
C ASP A 373 -14.47 7.38 20.40
N LEU A 374 -13.42 6.58 20.62
CA LEU A 374 -12.69 5.86 19.57
C LEU A 374 -12.96 4.35 19.70
N TYR A 375 -13.21 3.67 18.58
CA TYR A 375 -13.51 2.24 18.53
C TYR A 375 -12.61 1.54 17.52
N SER A 376 -12.23 0.29 17.79
CA SER A 376 -11.56 -0.56 16.80
C SER A 376 -12.54 -1.46 16.09
N SER A 377 -12.32 -1.70 14.80
CA SER A 377 -13.02 -2.74 14.02
C SER A 377 -12.77 -4.16 14.53
N GLN A 378 -11.80 -4.36 15.42
CA GLN A 378 -11.50 -5.65 16.05
C GLN A 378 -12.18 -5.83 17.41
N THR A 379 -12.74 -4.77 18.00
CA THR A 379 -13.44 -4.92 19.27
C THR A 379 -14.72 -5.74 19.04
N GLY A 380 -14.80 -6.92 19.67
CA GLY A 380 -15.98 -7.79 19.62
C GLY A 380 -17.19 -7.22 20.37
N SER A 381 -18.29 -7.98 20.40
CA SER A 381 -19.47 -7.65 21.22
C SER A 381 -19.08 -7.45 22.68
N ALA A 382 -19.46 -6.29 23.22
CA ALA A 382 -19.24 -5.81 24.58
C ALA A 382 -18.96 -6.87 25.66
N ASP A 383 -17.97 -6.59 26.50
CA ASP A 383 -17.76 -7.27 27.79
C ASP A 383 -18.85 -6.85 28.81
N VAL A 384 -18.78 -7.36 30.04
CA VAL A 384 -19.77 -7.25 31.15
C VAL A 384 -20.34 -5.84 31.40
N SER A 385 -19.67 -4.76 30.95
CA SER A 385 -20.10 -3.36 31.10
C SER A 385 -20.82 -2.74 29.89
N GLY A 386 -20.82 -3.38 28.71
CA GLY A 386 -21.36 -2.76 27.49
C GLY A 386 -20.38 -1.84 26.75
N MET A 387 -19.21 -1.52 27.32
CA MET A 387 -18.25 -0.54 26.80
C MET A 387 -17.25 -1.19 25.85
N THR A 388 -17.02 -0.55 24.69
CA THR A 388 -16.16 -1.08 23.60
C THR A 388 -15.20 -0.03 23.05
N GLU A 389 -15.27 1.19 23.57
CA GLU A 389 -14.36 2.28 23.24
C GLU A 389 -12.94 2.00 23.75
N LEU A 390 -11.98 2.65 23.08
CA LEU A 390 -10.55 2.57 23.36
C LEU A 390 -10.12 3.69 24.30
N PHE A 391 -9.30 3.34 25.27
CA PHE A 391 -8.82 4.19 26.33
C PHE A 391 -7.30 4.34 26.25
N PRO A 392 -6.77 5.55 26.49
CA PRO A 392 -5.33 5.79 26.47
C PRO A 392 -4.63 5.42 27.79
N CYS A 393 -5.28 4.57 28.60
CA CYS A 393 -4.93 4.28 29.99
C CYS A 393 -5.30 2.82 30.32
N PHE A 394 -4.45 2.14 31.08
CA PHE A 394 -4.65 0.75 31.52
C PHE A 394 -4.41 0.60 33.04
N PHE A 395 -5.19 -0.26 33.71
CA PHE A 395 -5.23 -0.33 35.17
C PHE A 395 -3.98 -0.92 35.82
N ALA A 396 -3.24 -1.82 35.15
CA ALA A 396 -2.05 -2.42 35.76
C ALA A 396 -0.99 -1.37 36.14
N GLN A 397 -1.03 -0.18 35.55
CA GLN A 397 -0.06 0.90 35.79
C GLN A 397 -0.50 1.87 36.91
N GLY A 398 -1.67 1.69 37.53
CA GLY A 398 -2.12 2.35 38.79
C GLY A 398 -2.31 3.87 38.80
N THR A 399 -1.76 4.61 37.83
CA THR A 399 -1.67 6.08 37.82
C THR A 399 -2.85 6.80 37.14
N CYS A 400 -3.65 6.08 36.36
CA CYS A 400 -4.87 6.62 35.73
C CYS A 400 -6.09 6.65 36.66
N MET A 401 -5.98 6.20 37.92
CA MET A 401 -7.11 6.12 38.85
C MET A 401 -7.10 7.24 39.89
N TYR A 402 -8.18 8.02 39.88
CA TYR A 402 -8.66 8.95 40.91
C TYR A 402 -8.16 8.72 42.35
N ASN A 403 -7.54 9.75 42.94
CA ASN A 403 -7.44 9.92 44.40
C ASN A 403 -8.46 11.00 44.84
N PRO A 404 -9.52 10.65 45.60
CA PRO A 404 -10.52 11.61 46.10
C PRO A 404 -9.96 12.69 47.04
N ASP A 405 -8.81 12.46 47.67
CA ASP A 405 -8.34 13.26 48.81
C ASP A 405 -7.19 14.22 48.48
N THR A 406 -6.62 14.16 47.27
CA THR A 406 -5.54 15.06 46.85
C THR A 406 -5.91 15.77 45.55
N THR A 407 -6.28 17.05 45.66
CA THR A 407 -6.54 17.96 44.52
C THR A 407 -5.29 18.31 43.70
N THR A 408 -4.21 17.54 43.82
CA THR A 408 -2.95 17.75 43.11
C THR A 408 -2.26 16.41 42.90
N SER A 409 -1.96 16.12 41.63
CA SER A 409 -1.12 15.04 41.08
C SER A 409 -1.62 13.60 41.18
N LEU A 410 -2.42 13.17 40.19
CA LEU A 410 -2.18 11.84 39.60
C LEU A 410 -0.90 11.94 38.79
N GLY A 411 0.04 11.02 39.02
CA GLY A 411 1.42 10.97 38.54
C GLY A 411 1.76 11.87 37.35
N THR A 412 2.07 13.14 37.62
CA THR A 412 2.96 13.93 36.74
C THR A 412 4.41 13.48 36.87
N ASP A 413 4.65 12.54 37.77
CA ASP A 413 5.96 11.95 38.01
C ASP A 413 6.26 11.03 36.84
N ARG A 414 7.11 11.52 35.95
CA ARG A 414 7.77 10.74 34.90
C ARG A 414 8.36 9.48 35.54
N ALA A 415 7.69 8.34 35.39
CA ALA A 415 8.27 7.12 35.89
C ALA A 415 9.43 6.67 34.98
N PRO A 416 10.53 6.17 35.56
CA PRO A 416 11.68 5.68 34.79
C PRO A 416 11.38 4.36 34.04
N HIS A 417 10.32 3.63 34.41
CA HIS A 417 9.90 2.36 33.81
C HIS A 417 8.40 2.39 33.41
N TRP A 418 8.00 1.61 32.41
CA TRP A 418 6.61 1.56 31.92
C TRP A 418 5.64 0.86 32.87
N GLU A 419 6.16 0.00 33.73
CA GLU A 419 5.39 -0.72 34.77
C GLU A 419 4.82 0.25 35.82
N ASP A 420 5.42 1.44 35.92
CA ASP A 420 5.10 2.46 36.90
C ASP A 420 4.16 3.56 36.35
N SER A 421 4.01 3.69 35.02
CA SER A 421 3.14 4.68 34.37
C SER A 421 2.83 4.35 32.90
N PRO A 422 1.62 4.68 32.40
CA PRO A 422 1.28 4.63 30.98
C PRO A 422 2.30 5.33 30.09
N LEU A 423 2.53 4.78 28.89
CA LEU A 423 3.41 5.38 27.88
C LEU A 423 3.01 6.83 27.58
N LEU A 424 1.70 7.12 27.63
CA LEU A 424 1.16 8.46 27.44
C LEU A 424 1.84 9.52 28.34
N PHE A 425 2.14 9.20 29.59
CA PHE A 425 2.75 10.14 30.53
C PHE A 425 4.28 10.22 30.41
N GLY A 426 4.88 9.35 29.59
CA GLY A 426 6.30 9.35 29.27
C GLY A 426 6.72 10.45 28.30
N ASN A 427 8.01 10.47 27.96
CA ASN A 427 8.59 11.39 26.97
C ASN A 427 8.81 10.72 25.60
N THR A 428 8.40 9.46 25.44
CA THR A 428 8.55 8.72 24.18
C THR A 428 7.59 9.24 23.11
N GLY A 429 6.50 9.88 23.54
CA GLY A 429 5.42 10.36 22.68
C GLY A 429 4.50 9.25 22.15
N THR A 430 4.72 8.00 22.57
CA THR A 430 3.83 6.86 22.33
C THR A 430 2.72 6.82 23.38
N PHE A 431 1.62 6.13 23.07
CA PHE A 431 0.55 5.89 24.04
C PHE A 431 -0.15 4.56 23.74
N GLU A 432 -0.72 3.94 24.77
CA GLU A 432 -1.55 2.76 24.64
C GLU A 432 -2.97 3.14 24.16
N LEU A 433 -3.68 2.22 23.54
CA LEU A 433 -5.12 2.29 23.30
C LEU A 433 -5.69 0.90 23.63
N THR A 434 -6.49 0.82 24.69
CA THR A 434 -6.94 -0.45 25.27
C THR A 434 -8.45 -0.44 25.52
N THR A 435 -9.09 -1.61 25.57
CA THR A 435 -10.54 -1.69 25.85
C THR A 435 -10.85 -1.48 27.35
N TRP A 436 -12.12 -1.19 27.66
CA TRP A 436 -12.59 -1.13 29.05
C TRP A 436 -12.36 -2.43 29.84
N ARG A 437 -12.36 -3.58 29.17
CA ARG A 437 -12.06 -4.88 29.81
C ARG A 437 -10.67 -4.90 30.43
N GLN A 438 -9.68 -4.37 29.69
CA GLN A 438 -8.30 -4.23 30.17
C GLN A 438 -8.23 -3.27 31.36
N VAL A 439 -9.05 -2.24 31.30
CA VAL A 439 -9.19 -1.26 32.36
C VAL A 439 -9.78 -1.94 33.61
N THR A 440 -10.91 -2.66 33.60
CA THR A 440 -11.53 -3.06 34.88
C THR A 440 -11.30 -4.49 35.37
N ASN A 441 -10.83 -5.42 34.52
CA ASN A 441 -10.91 -6.84 34.83
C ASN A 441 -9.52 -7.46 35.02
N GLY A 442 -9.15 -7.74 36.27
CA GLY A 442 -8.05 -8.64 36.59
C GLY A 442 -8.41 -10.09 36.25
N TYR A 443 -7.41 -10.95 36.08
CA TYR A 443 -7.57 -12.38 35.82
C TYR A 443 -6.89 -13.21 36.92
N CYS A 444 -7.56 -14.29 37.31
CA CYS A 444 -7.07 -15.29 38.24
C CYS A 444 -6.86 -16.60 37.49
N GLY A 445 -5.61 -16.94 37.20
CA GLY A 445 -5.25 -18.18 36.51
C GLY A 445 -4.10 -18.89 37.22
N THR A 446 -4.11 -20.21 37.21
CA THR A 446 -3.01 -21.06 37.69
C THR A 446 -1.97 -21.39 36.62
N ASP A 447 -2.21 -20.95 35.37
CA ASP A 447 -1.42 -21.36 34.21
C ASP A 447 -0.66 -20.16 33.60
N GLY A 448 0.63 -20.06 33.93
CA GLY A 448 1.62 -19.29 33.15
C GLY A 448 2.54 -18.38 33.95
N ASP A 449 3.79 -18.27 33.47
CA ASP A 449 4.86 -17.39 33.96
C ASP A 449 4.51 -15.90 33.73
N TRP A 450 3.53 -15.35 34.44
CA TRP A 450 3.13 -13.94 34.32
C TRP A 450 3.76 -13.10 35.44
N LYS A 451 4.38 -11.97 35.08
CA LYS A 451 5.11 -11.12 36.01
C LYS A 451 4.21 -10.07 36.68
N TYR A 452 4.00 -10.29 37.98
CA TYR A 452 3.89 -9.38 39.13
C TYR A 452 3.16 -8.03 39.02
N TRP A 453 2.22 -7.80 39.95
CA TRP A 453 2.09 -6.47 40.58
C TRP A 453 1.66 -6.56 42.06
N LYS A 454 2.22 -5.67 42.91
CA LYS A 454 2.09 -5.66 44.38
C LYS A 454 0.88 -4.82 44.82
N ARG A 455 -0.11 -5.46 45.46
CA ARG A 455 -1.20 -5.01 46.38
C ARG A 455 -1.44 -3.51 46.75
N GLU A 456 -0.52 -2.56 46.59
CA GLU A 456 -0.56 -1.24 47.25
C GLU A 456 -1.32 -0.12 46.49
N THR A 457 -1.71 -0.25 45.21
CA THR A 457 -2.41 0.83 44.46
C THR A 457 -3.86 0.54 44.03
N MET A 458 -4.51 -0.51 44.53
CA MET A 458 -5.97 -0.62 44.42
C MET A 458 -6.67 0.34 45.40
N SER A 459 -6.41 1.64 45.29
CA SER A 459 -7.09 2.70 46.03
C SER A 459 -7.80 3.61 45.04
N GLY A 460 -8.96 3.15 44.55
CA GLY A 460 -9.75 3.95 43.61
C GLY A 460 -11.06 3.31 43.16
N GLY A 461 -11.79 2.65 44.05
CA GLY A 461 -13.13 2.14 43.75
C GLY A 461 -13.59 1.11 44.77
N ASN A 462 -14.86 1.12 45.16
CA ASN A 462 -15.47 0.30 46.21
C ASN A 462 -15.55 -1.22 45.90
N SER A 463 -14.59 -1.79 45.18
CA SER A 463 -14.51 -3.22 44.91
C SER A 463 -13.05 -3.68 44.90
N MET A 464 -12.52 -4.02 46.08
CA MET A 464 -11.22 -4.66 46.23
C MET A 464 -11.35 -6.11 45.74
N GLN A 465 -11.21 -6.31 44.43
CA GLN A 465 -11.12 -7.64 43.83
C GLN A 465 -9.71 -8.18 44.04
N VAL A 466 -9.58 -9.34 44.68
CA VAL A 466 -8.30 -10.02 44.89
C VAL A 466 -8.37 -11.45 44.42
N CYS A 467 -7.21 -12.02 44.09
CA CYS A 467 -7.10 -13.40 43.69
C CYS A 467 -6.92 -14.31 44.91
N VAL A 468 -7.83 -15.25 45.11
CA VAL A 468 -7.77 -16.26 46.18
C VAL A 468 -8.16 -17.62 45.63
N ASP A 469 -7.23 -18.57 45.68
CA ASP A 469 -7.37 -19.93 45.16
C ASP A 469 -7.68 -19.96 43.65
N GLY A 470 -7.02 -19.11 42.86
CA GLY A 470 -7.26 -18.99 41.42
C GLY A 470 -8.64 -18.44 41.06
N GLN A 471 -9.33 -17.76 41.99
CA GLN A 471 -10.61 -17.09 41.74
C GLN A 471 -10.61 -15.64 42.20
N ILE A 472 -11.28 -14.78 41.42
CA ILE A 472 -11.50 -13.38 41.78
C ILE A 472 -12.54 -13.32 42.91
N ARG A 473 -12.16 -12.79 44.07
CA ARG A 473 -13.05 -12.58 45.22
C ARG A 473 -13.09 -11.10 45.62
N GLN A 474 -14.27 -10.65 46.07
CA GLN A 474 -14.43 -9.33 46.69
C GLN A 474 -13.99 -9.43 48.16
N ASP A 475 -12.96 -8.66 48.53
CA ASP A 475 -12.46 -8.40 49.89
C ASP A 475 -12.55 -9.58 50.90
N PRO A 476 -11.57 -10.50 50.94
CA PRO A 476 -11.54 -11.62 51.88
C PRO A 476 -11.02 -11.22 53.27
N GLY A 477 -10.68 -9.96 53.52
CA GLY A 477 -9.90 -9.58 54.70
C GLY A 477 -8.43 -10.02 54.61
N VAL A 478 -7.59 -9.39 55.42
CA VAL A 478 -6.12 -9.33 55.32
C VAL A 478 -5.38 -10.66 55.57
N ASP A 479 -6.08 -11.80 55.67
CA ASP A 479 -5.57 -13.07 56.22
C ASP A 479 -5.68 -14.26 55.23
N SER A 480 -5.91 -14.00 53.94
CA SER A 480 -5.89 -15.02 52.89
C SER A 480 -4.55 -15.06 52.15
N SER A 481 -4.10 -16.25 51.74
CA SER A 481 -3.01 -16.40 50.77
C SER A 481 -3.48 -15.80 49.45
N LEU A 482 -3.04 -14.58 49.18
CA LEU A 482 -3.31 -13.89 47.94
C LEU A 482 -2.48 -14.54 46.83
N ASP A 483 -3.15 -14.99 45.78
CA ASP A 483 -2.47 -15.35 44.54
C ASP A 483 -2.10 -14.07 43.78
N ASP A 484 -1.05 -14.13 42.96
CA ASP A 484 -0.64 -13.00 42.12
C ASP A 484 -1.66 -12.79 40.98
N PRO A 485 -2.40 -11.66 40.94
CA PRO A 485 -3.32 -11.40 39.86
C PRO A 485 -2.55 -11.06 38.57
N GLY A 486 -3.00 -11.59 37.43
CA GLY A 486 -2.50 -11.25 36.11
C GLY A 486 -3.55 -10.49 35.29
N TYR A 487 -3.15 -9.96 34.13
CA TYR A 487 -4.08 -9.40 33.15
C TYR A 487 -3.98 -10.18 31.84
N GLN A 488 -5.12 -10.46 31.22
CA GLN A 488 -5.16 -11.07 29.91
C GLN A 488 -5.46 -9.99 28.86
N MET A 489 -4.43 -9.59 28.10
CA MET A 489 -4.60 -8.71 26.94
C MET A 489 -5.62 -9.31 25.95
N ASP A 490 -6.55 -8.50 25.44
CA ASP A 490 -7.36 -8.87 24.28
C ASP A 490 -6.64 -8.50 22.99
N ASP A 491 -7.23 -8.96 21.89
CA ASP A 491 -6.82 -8.60 20.53
C ASP A 491 -6.95 -7.09 20.24
N ALA A 492 -7.66 -6.31 21.08
CA ALA A 492 -7.84 -4.87 20.94
C ALA A 492 -6.95 -4.07 21.91
N TRP A 493 -5.66 -4.44 21.92
CA TRP A 493 -4.57 -3.73 22.60
C TRP A 493 -3.62 -3.13 21.57
N TYR A 494 -3.53 -1.80 21.53
CA TYR A 494 -2.65 -1.10 20.59
C TYR A 494 -1.62 -0.25 21.32
N VAL A 495 -0.39 -0.24 20.80
CA VAL A 495 0.57 0.83 21.08
C VAL A 495 0.58 1.74 19.87
N TYR A 496 0.11 2.96 20.06
CA TYR A 496 0.16 3.99 19.03
C TYR A 496 1.52 4.66 19.03
N VAL A 497 2.15 4.71 17.85
CA VAL A 497 3.49 5.28 17.66
C VAL A 497 3.40 6.45 16.68
N PRO A 498 3.20 7.69 17.17
CA PRO A 498 3.22 8.86 16.32
C PRO A 498 4.56 9.02 15.61
N VAL A 499 4.55 9.76 14.50
CA VAL A 499 5.80 10.16 13.83
C VAL A 499 6.71 10.87 14.83
N GLY A 500 8.00 10.52 14.83
CA GLY A 500 8.98 11.12 15.75
C GLY A 500 8.95 10.56 17.16
N ALA A 501 8.13 9.55 17.46
CA ALA A 501 8.16 8.90 18.77
C ALA A 501 9.47 8.11 18.98
N ASP A 502 9.95 8.09 20.21
CA ASP A 502 11.15 7.36 20.60
C ASP A 502 10.82 5.90 20.93
N ILE A 503 10.60 5.11 19.89
CA ILE A 503 10.30 3.67 20.02
C ILE A 503 11.47 2.91 20.66
N LYS A 504 12.71 3.38 20.48
CA LYS A 504 13.87 2.76 21.10
C LYS A 504 13.82 2.92 22.62
N ALA A 505 13.43 4.09 23.12
CA ALA A 505 13.21 4.26 24.55
C ALA A 505 12.08 3.35 25.09
N VAL A 506 11.05 3.07 24.28
CA VAL A 506 9.98 2.09 24.63
C VAL A 506 10.51 0.65 24.68
N GLU A 507 11.42 0.29 23.78
CA GLU A 507 12.11 -1.01 23.82
C GLU A 507 13.08 -1.10 25.02
N ASP A 508 13.89 -0.06 25.23
CA ASP A 508 14.92 -0.01 26.27
C ASP A 508 14.32 0.01 27.69
N MET A 509 13.07 0.49 27.87
CA MET A 509 12.33 0.35 29.13
C MET A 509 11.78 -1.05 29.38
N GLY A 510 11.85 -1.95 28.39
CA GLY A 510 11.39 -3.33 28.49
C GLY A 510 9.88 -3.49 28.29
N TYR A 511 9.23 -2.57 27.58
CA TYR A 511 7.78 -2.66 27.30
C TYR A 511 7.44 -3.87 26.43
N PHE A 512 8.30 -4.18 25.46
CA PHE A 512 8.16 -5.35 24.60
C PHE A 512 9.04 -6.49 25.09
N ASP A 513 8.52 -7.72 25.02
CA ASP A 513 9.31 -8.92 25.30
C ASP A 513 10.46 -9.05 24.30
N ALA A 514 11.69 -9.17 24.82
CA ALA A 514 12.90 -9.14 24.01
C ALA A 514 13.01 -10.35 23.07
N ASP A 515 12.53 -11.53 23.49
CA ASP A 515 12.56 -12.73 22.67
C ASP A 515 11.51 -12.64 21.56
N ALA A 516 10.31 -12.15 21.86
CA ALA A 516 9.27 -11.88 20.88
C ALA A 516 9.72 -10.84 19.84
N MET A 517 10.38 -9.76 20.27
CA MET A 517 10.94 -8.75 19.37
C MET A 517 12.04 -9.33 18.47
N SER A 518 12.94 -10.14 19.03
CA SER A 518 13.98 -10.84 18.26
C SER A 518 13.38 -11.80 17.24
N GLN A 519 12.33 -12.53 17.61
CA GLN A 519 11.61 -13.41 16.69
C GLN A 519 10.93 -12.63 15.57
N ALA A 520 10.24 -11.53 15.88
CA ALA A 520 9.58 -10.67 14.90
C ALA A 520 10.59 -10.02 13.93
N ALA A 521 11.77 -9.63 14.40
CA ALA A 521 12.83 -9.05 13.56
C ALA A 521 13.47 -10.06 12.59
N SER A 522 13.32 -11.36 12.84
CA SER A 522 13.86 -12.44 12.01
C SER A 522 12.97 -12.86 10.83
N GLN A 523 11.73 -12.33 10.77
CA GLN A 523 10.75 -12.52 9.69
C GLN A 523 10.83 -11.37 8.67
#